data_AF-A0A640SW32-F1
#
_entry.id   AF-A0A640SW32-F1
#
_cell.length_a   1.000
_cell.length_b   1.000
_cell.length_c   1.000
_cell.angle_alpha   90.00
_cell.angle_beta   90.00
_cell.angle_gamma   90.00
#
_symmetry.space_group_name_H-M   'P 1'
#
loop_
_entity.id
_entity.type
_entity.pdbx_description
1 polymer ?
#
loop_
_entity_poly.entity_id
_entity_poly.type
_entity_poly.pdbx_seq_one_letter_code
_entity_poly.pdbx_strand_id
1 'polypeptide(L)'
;MQHDGYGYVIPDATLIPAELDLLLDAEPWMPSEGVAMVMEVTSSKPDRDRVAKRHCHARAGIPLYLLVDRSKSTITLFSEPAGEDYVGNTTTPFGKPLPLPAPFSFDLETADFL
;
A
#
# COMPACT_ATOMS: atom_id res chain seq x y z
N MET A 1 17.14 22.85 -8.27
CA MET A 1 18.40 22.09 -8.34
C MET A 1 18.06 20.64 -8.04
N GLN A 2 18.42 19.73 -8.95
CA GLN A 2 18.37 18.25 -8.88
C GLN A 2 17.10 17.59 -8.29
N HIS A 3 16.23 17.06 -9.17
CA HIS A 3 15.34 15.96 -8.79
C HIS A 3 16.14 14.66 -8.98
N ASP A 4 16.67 14.15 -7.87
CA ASP A 4 17.27 12.83 -7.79
C ASP A 4 16.19 11.78 -8.12
N GLY A 5 16.59 10.62 -8.68
CA GLY A 5 15.74 9.62 -9.35
C GLY A 5 14.65 8.90 -8.53
N TYR A 6 13.89 9.61 -7.71
CA TYR A 6 12.72 9.14 -7.00
C TYR A 6 11.49 9.27 -7.90
N GLY A 7 10.88 8.13 -8.22
CA GLY A 7 9.59 8.10 -8.92
C GLY A 7 8.47 8.53 -7.98
N TYR A 8 7.69 9.53 -8.39
CA TYR A 8 6.49 9.94 -7.67
C TYR A 8 5.31 9.01 -7.97
N VAL A 9 4.59 8.60 -6.93
CA VAL A 9 3.36 7.81 -7.03
C VAL A 9 2.29 8.46 -6.19
N ILE A 10 1.05 8.42 -6.68
CA ILE A 10 -0.14 8.84 -5.94
C ILE A 10 -0.90 7.56 -5.56
N PRO A 11 -0.92 7.19 -4.26
CA PRO A 11 -1.76 6.10 -3.76
C PRO A 11 -3.24 6.43 -3.83
N ASP A 12 -4.08 5.39 -3.89
CA ASP A 12 -5.53 5.57 -3.70
C ASP A 12 -5.85 5.88 -2.23
N ALA A 13 -5.11 5.27 -1.29
CA ALA A 13 -5.11 5.69 0.10
C ALA A 13 -3.74 5.53 0.77
N THR A 14 -3.49 6.39 1.75
CA THR A 14 -2.28 6.39 2.59
C THR A 14 -2.72 6.38 4.04
N LEU A 15 -2.19 5.43 4.83
CA LEU A 15 -2.47 5.30 6.25
C LEU A 15 -1.22 5.68 7.04
N ILE A 16 -1.37 6.66 7.93
CA ILE A 16 -0.33 7.19 8.80
C ILE A 16 -0.87 7.16 10.23
N PRO A 17 -0.07 6.74 11.22
CA PRO A 17 -0.45 6.87 12.64
C PRO A 17 -0.75 8.33 12.98
N ALA A 18 -1.92 8.58 13.58
CA ALA A 18 -2.42 9.94 13.82
C ALA A 18 -1.49 10.77 14.70
N GLU A 19 -0.75 10.11 15.60
CA GLU A 19 0.23 10.72 16.50
C GLU A 19 1.43 11.35 15.79
N LEU A 20 1.69 11.03 14.52
CA LEU A 20 2.78 11.63 13.74
C LEU A 20 2.40 12.97 13.11
N ASP A 21 1.10 13.29 13.02
CA ASP A 21 0.56 14.54 12.48
C ASP A 21 1.19 15.00 11.14
N LEU A 22 1.48 14.05 10.25
CA LEU A 22 2.28 14.31 9.05
C LEU A 22 1.50 14.96 7.90
N LEU A 23 0.17 14.96 7.95
CA LEU A 23 -0.67 15.32 6.79
C LEU A 23 -1.10 16.79 6.74
N LEU A 24 -1.28 17.45 7.89
CA LEU A 24 -1.89 18.79 7.93
C LEU A 24 -1.06 19.87 7.23
N ASP A 25 0.27 19.79 7.37
CA ASP A 25 1.22 20.75 6.79
C ASP A 25 2.16 20.10 5.76
N ALA A 26 1.74 18.97 5.18
CA ALA A 26 2.53 18.27 4.18
C ALA A 26 2.66 19.08 2.89
N GLU A 27 3.89 19.33 2.45
CA GLU A 27 4.15 19.78 1.08
C GLU A 27 3.72 18.71 0.06
N PRO A 28 3.34 19.09 -1.17
CA PRO A 28 3.13 18.13 -2.25
C PRO A 28 4.34 17.21 -2.39
N TRP A 29 4.07 15.92 -2.61
CA TRP A 29 5.11 14.89 -2.70
C TRP A 29 5.91 14.71 -1.41
N MET A 30 5.21 14.66 -0.27
CA MET A 30 5.81 14.37 1.02
C MET A 30 6.64 13.06 1.02
N PRO A 31 7.69 12.97 1.85
CA PRO A 31 8.43 11.74 2.07
C PRO A 31 7.52 10.58 2.53
N SER A 32 7.94 9.34 2.26
CA SER A 32 7.23 8.13 2.71
C SER A 32 7.48 7.80 4.19
N GLU A 33 8.38 8.52 4.86
CA GLU A 33 8.70 8.29 6.27
C GLU A 33 7.44 8.47 7.14
N GLY A 34 7.20 7.51 8.03
CA GLY A 34 6.01 7.49 8.90
C GLY A 34 4.74 6.92 8.26
N VAL A 35 4.73 6.63 6.95
CA VAL A 35 3.61 5.90 6.32
C VAL A 35 3.62 4.44 6.79
N ALA A 36 2.53 4.00 7.40
CA ALA A 36 2.38 2.63 7.89
C ALA A 36 1.90 1.67 6.80
N MET A 37 1.00 2.14 5.92
CA MET A 37 0.46 1.35 4.82
C MET A 37 0.00 2.27 3.69
N VAL A 38 0.13 1.79 2.46
CA VAL A 38 -0.59 2.34 1.30
C VAL A 38 -1.56 1.30 0.74
N MET A 39 -2.65 1.78 0.14
CA MET A 39 -3.64 0.93 -0.51
C MET A 39 -3.81 1.36 -1.97
N GLU A 40 -3.98 0.36 -2.83
CA GLU A 40 -4.23 0.52 -4.25
C GLU A 40 -5.38 -0.38 -4.69
N VAL A 41 -6.28 0.16 -5.50
CA VAL A 41 -7.37 -0.59 -6.14
C VAL A 41 -7.03 -0.71 -7.61
N THR A 42 -6.89 -1.94 -8.12
CA THR A 42 -6.43 -2.15 -9.50
C THR A 42 -7.30 -1.37 -10.49
N SER A 43 -6.67 -0.50 -11.30
CA SER A 43 -7.29 0.24 -12.39
C SER A 43 -7.64 -0.68 -13.58
N SER A 44 -8.14 -0.11 -14.69
CA SER A 44 -8.33 -0.84 -15.96
C SER A 44 -7.02 -1.31 -16.59
N LYS A 45 -5.87 -0.76 -16.15
CA LYS A 45 -4.52 -1.20 -16.50
C LYS A 45 -3.84 -1.76 -15.23
N PRO A 46 -4.24 -2.96 -14.78
CA PRO A 46 -3.95 -3.43 -13.43
C PRO A 46 -2.46 -3.65 -13.15
N ASP A 47 -1.63 -3.83 -14.18
CA ASP A 47 -0.18 -4.02 -14.02
C ASP A 47 0.52 -2.80 -13.44
N ARG A 48 -0.06 -1.60 -13.60
CA ARG A 48 0.43 -0.40 -12.92
C ARG A 48 0.39 -0.59 -11.41
N ASP A 49 -0.71 -1.12 -10.89
CA ASP A 49 -0.93 -1.27 -9.45
C ASP A 49 -0.24 -2.55 -8.96
N ARG A 50 -0.42 -3.67 -9.68
CA ARG A 50 0.19 -4.97 -9.35
C ARG A 50 1.72 -4.97 -9.34
N VAL A 51 2.36 -4.12 -10.15
CA VAL A 51 3.82 -4.16 -10.36
C VAL A 51 4.43 -2.80 -10.12
N ALA A 52 4.17 -1.82 -11.00
CA ALA A 52 4.95 -0.59 -11.02
C ALA A 52 4.83 0.22 -9.71
N LYS A 53 3.59 0.45 -9.23
CA LYS A 53 3.33 1.16 -7.98
C LYS A 53 3.80 0.35 -6.77
N ARG A 54 3.52 -0.96 -6.73
CA ARG A 54 4.01 -1.86 -5.67
C ARG A 54 5.52 -1.74 -5.50
N HIS A 55 6.29 -1.85 -6.59
CA HIS A 55 7.75 -1.73 -6.57
C HIS A 55 8.21 -0.34 -6.13
N CYS A 56 7.55 0.73 -6.57
CA CYS A 56 7.84 2.07 -6.07
C CYS A 56 7.66 2.18 -4.55
N HIS A 57 6.59 1.62 -3.99
CA HIS A 57 6.34 1.66 -2.55
C HIS A 57 7.28 0.76 -1.75
N ALA A 58 7.67 -0.39 -2.30
CA ALA A 58 8.69 -1.25 -1.70
C ALA A 58 10.04 -0.52 -1.60
N ARG A 59 10.49 0.10 -2.70
CA ARG A 59 11.71 0.93 -2.71
C ARG A 59 11.63 2.12 -1.75
N ALA A 60 10.43 2.67 -1.55
CA ALA A 60 10.19 3.75 -0.59
C ALA A 60 10.14 3.27 0.87
N GLY A 61 10.34 1.97 1.13
CA GLY A 61 10.41 1.39 2.47
C GLY A 61 9.07 1.36 3.21
N ILE A 62 7.94 1.52 2.50
CA ILE A 62 6.63 1.51 3.15
C ILE A 62 6.37 0.09 3.69
N PRO A 63 6.04 -0.09 4.99
CA PRO A 63 5.99 -1.41 5.60
C PRO A 63 4.95 -2.35 4.98
N LEU A 64 3.80 -1.80 4.58
CA LEU A 64 2.65 -2.56 4.08
C LEU A 64 2.10 -1.94 2.79
N TYR A 65 1.79 -2.81 1.83
CA TYR A 65 1.11 -2.44 0.59
C TYR A 65 -0.12 -3.33 0.41
N LEU A 66 -1.30 -2.73 0.47
CA LEU A 66 -2.58 -3.43 0.32
C LEU A 66 -3.10 -3.29 -1.11
N LEU A 67 -3.22 -4.41 -1.82
CA LEU A 67 -3.76 -4.43 -3.18
C LEU A 67 -5.17 -5.02 -3.19
N VAL A 68 -6.15 -4.23 -3.62
CA VAL A 68 -7.50 -4.69 -3.93
C VAL A 68 -7.59 -4.97 -5.43
N ASP A 69 -7.48 -6.24 -5.82
CA ASP A 69 -7.52 -6.65 -7.22
C ASP A 69 -8.95 -6.97 -7.66
N ARG A 70 -9.60 -5.97 -8.28
CA ARG A 70 -10.99 -6.07 -8.74
C ARG A 70 -11.20 -7.18 -9.76
N SER A 71 -10.25 -7.35 -10.68
CA SER A 71 -10.37 -8.34 -11.75
C SER A 71 -10.15 -9.78 -11.27
N LYS A 72 -9.40 -9.97 -10.18
CA LYS A 72 -9.20 -11.27 -9.53
C LYS A 72 -10.15 -11.52 -8.38
N SER A 73 -10.88 -10.50 -7.92
CA SER A 73 -11.72 -10.55 -6.71
C SER A 73 -10.94 -11.02 -5.48
N THR A 74 -9.73 -10.46 -5.30
CA THR A 74 -8.83 -10.80 -4.19
C THR A 74 -8.27 -9.54 -3.54
N ILE A 75 -7.99 -9.62 -2.24
CA ILE A 75 -7.14 -8.65 -1.54
C ILE A 75 -5.81 -9.32 -1.19
N THR A 76 -4.70 -8.63 -1.48
CA THR A 76 -3.36 -9.08 -1.10
C THR A 76 -2.69 -8.02 -0.24
N LEU A 77 -2.29 -8.38 0.97
CA LEU A 77 -1.36 -7.60 1.77
C LEU A 77 0.07 -8.04 1.43
N PHE A 78 0.90 -7.10 0.99
CA PHE A 78 2.34 -7.28 0.84
C PHE A 78 3.06 -6.64 2.04
N SER A 79 4.11 -7.29 2.53
CA SER A 79 4.84 -6.91 3.76
C SER A 79 6.34 -7.19 3.62
N GLU A 80 7.14 -6.64 4.54
CA GLU A 80 8.59 -6.83 4.56
C GLU A 80 9.25 -6.34 3.25
N PRO A 81 9.29 -5.03 2.99
CA PRO A 81 9.96 -4.49 1.81
C PRO A 81 11.45 -4.85 1.81
N ALA A 82 11.95 -5.38 0.70
CA ALA A 82 13.35 -5.72 0.51
C ALA A 82 13.79 -5.40 -0.93
N GLY A 83 14.56 -4.32 -1.08
CA GLY A 83 15.03 -3.85 -2.38
C GLY A 83 13.88 -3.36 -3.26
N GLU A 84 13.59 -4.08 -4.33
CA GLU A 84 12.62 -3.66 -5.36
C GLU A 84 11.18 -4.11 -5.07
N ASP A 85 10.96 -5.02 -4.13
CA ASP A 85 9.65 -5.62 -3.86
C ASP A 85 9.48 -6.01 -2.40
N TYR A 86 8.34 -6.62 -2.08
CA TYR A 86 8.01 -7.20 -0.78
C TYR A 86 8.31 -8.70 -0.78
N VAL A 87 8.88 -9.22 0.32
CA VAL A 87 9.14 -10.67 0.45
C VAL A 87 7.97 -11.42 1.07
N GLY A 88 7.17 -10.74 1.91
CA GLY A 88 5.96 -11.29 2.51
C GLY A 88 4.71 -10.95 1.70
N ASN A 89 3.78 -11.90 1.60
CA ASN A 89 2.42 -11.60 1.15
C ASN A 89 1.39 -12.56 1.76
N THR A 90 0.18 -12.04 2.00
CA THR A 90 -1.01 -12.82 2.36
C THR A 90 -2.15 -12.40 1.44
N THR A 91 -2.81 -13.38 0.81
CA THR A 91 -3.90 -13.12 -0.14
C THR A 91 -5.18 -13.82 0.32
N THR A 92 -6.30 -13.11 0.26
CA THR A 92 -7.64 -13.66 0.51
C THR A 92 -8.58 -13.28 -0.64
N PRO A 93 -9.56 -14.12 -0.98
CA PRO A 93 -10.64 -13.71 -1.88
C PRO A 93 -11.52 -12.65 -1.19
N PHE A 94 -12.25 -11.84 -1.98
CA PHE A 94 -13.28 -10.96 -1.45
C PHE A 94 -14.30 -11.74 -0.61
N GLY A 95 -14.84 -11.09 0.41
CA GLY A 95 -15.74 -11.71 1.38
C GLY A 95 -15.06 -12.55 2.45
N LYS A 96 -13.72 -12.61 2.49
CA LYS A 96 -12.96 -13.24 3.58
C LYS A 96 -12.10 -12.22 4.32
N PRO A 97 -12.03 -12.33 5.66
CA PRO A 97 -11.19 -11.44 6.46
C PRO A 97 -9.71 -11.60 6.07
N LEU A 98 -8.97 -10.48 6.07
CA LEU A 98 -7.53 -10.45 5.85
C LEU A 98 -6.83 -9.96 7.13
N PRO A 99 -5.97 -10.77 7.77
CA PRO A 99 -5.28 -10.34 8.99
C PRO A 99 -4.27 -9.23 8.68
N LEU A 100 -4.39 -8.09 9.37
CA LEU A 100 -3.41 -7.02 9.35
C LEU A 100 -2.47 -7.14 10.56
N PRO A 101 -1.14 -7.10 10.36
CA PRO A 101 -0.19 -7.15 11.45
C PRO A 101 -0.21 -5.83 12.25
N ALA A 102 0.61 -5.75 13.31
CA ALA A 102 0.89 -4.47 13.95
C ALA A 102 1.36 -3.44 12.90
N PRO A 103 1.00 -2.15 13.04
CA PRO A 103 0.31 -1.53 14.17
C PRO A 103 -1.23 -1.69 14.14
N PHE A 104 -1.80 -2.30 13.12
CA PHE A 104 -3.26 -2.44 12.98
C PHE A 104 -3.81 -3.53 13.90
N SER A 105 -3.22 -4.73 13.85
CA SER A 105 -3.55 -5.86 14.74
C SER A 105 -5.04 -6.24 14.78
N PHE A 106 -5.70 -6.22 13.62
CA PHE A 106 -7.10 -6.67 13.44
C PHE A 106 -7.28 -7.36 12.09
N ASP A 107 -8.39 -8.08 11.94
CA ASP A 107 -8.79 -8.70 10.68
C ASP A 107 -9.62 -7.70 9.85
N LEU A 108 -9.11 -7.32 8.68
CA LEU A 108 -9.82 -6.46 7.75
C LEU A 108 -10.97 -7.25 7.12
N GLU A 109 -12.19 -6.91 7.50
CA GLU A 109 -13.41 -7.51 6.94
C GLU A 109 -13.68 -7.01 5.52
N THR A 110 -14.10 -7.94 4.65
CA THR A 110 -14.27 -7.67 3.21
C THR A 110 -15.59 -8.20 2.65
N ALA A 111 -16.55 -8.51 3.54
CA ALA A 111 -17.88 -9.04 3.18
C ALA A 111 -18.63 -8.15 2.17
N ASP A 112 -18.48 -6.83 2.30
CA ASP A 112 -19.17 -5.84 1.46
C ASP A 112 -18.59 -5.72 0.03
N PHE A 113 -17.55 -6.49 -0.31
CA PHE A 113 -16.95 -6.48 -1.66
C PHE A 113 -17.55 -7.55 -2.60
N LEU A 114 -18.54 -8.33 -2.13
CA LEU A 114 -19.27 -9.35 -2.89
C LEU A 114 -20.40 -8.77 -3.75
#